data_AF-A0A8T4NW91-F1
#
_entry.id   AF-A0A8T4NW91-F1
#
_cell.length_a   1.000
_cell.length_b   1.000
_cell.length_c   1.000
_cell.angle_alpha   90.00
_cell.angle_beta   90.00
_cell.angle_gamma   90.00
#
_symmetry.space_group_name_H-M   'P 1'
#
loop_
_entity.id
_entity.type
_entity.pdbx_description
1 polymer ?
#
loop_
_entity_poly.entity_id
_entity_poly.type
_entity_poly.pdbx_seq_one_letter_code
_entity_poly.pdbx_strand_id
1 'polypeptide(L)'
;MKSAILMTLPQSDEVTEYLHAFSQDIIKTAKENNFPIKLLEREKATRMHFESELRANHKFIIFNGHGSSEIISGHKNKIIIKNGDNENLLKERITYARSCFSADGIGRCSMKNNKNGCFIGYYLPFVFYNDITWSGNPTKDPIAEVFFTTTNKIPNGIIRGKKCIDAYNISRKAILKAIKKALLRKDNKDAQAIAEALWNNYSVQAIIGNYDATI
;
A
#
# COMPACT_ATOMS: atom_id res chain seq x y z
N MET A 1 5.58 -6.05 -24.20
CA MET A 1 5.75 -6.83 -22.95
C MET A 1 4.58 -6.53 -22.03
N LYS A 2 3.92 -7.55 -21.46
CA LYS A 2 2.76 -7.35 -20.58
C LYS A 2 3.26 -6.84 -19.22
N SER A 3 2.67 -5.76 -18.70
CA SER A 3 3.03 -5.18 -17.40
C SER A 3 2.72 -6.16 -16.28
N ALA A 4 3.72 -6.43 -15.44
CA ALA A 4 3.59 -7.35 -14.30
C ALA A 4 2.90 -6.67 -13.10
N ILE A 5 3.04 -5.34 -13.00
CA ILE A 5 2.61 -4.53 -11.85
C ILE A 5 1.62 -3.45 -12.32
N LEU A 6 0.49 -3.31 -11.62
CA LEU A 6 -0.45 -2.21 -11.76
C LEU A 6 -0.48 -1.40 -10.46
N MET A 7 -0.31 -0.08 -10.52
CA MET A 7 -0.30 0.78 -9.35
C MET A 7 -1.25 1.98 -9.52
N THR A 8 -2.09 2.24 -8.52
CA THR A 8 -2.87 3.48 -8.45
C THR A 8 -2.08 4.57 -7.75
N LEU A 9 -2.14 5.78 -8.30
CA LEU A 9 -1.46 6.97 -7.79
C LEU A 9 -2.43 8.16 -7.81
N PRO A 10 -3.49 8.14 -6.98
CA PRO A 10 -4.32 9.31 -6.80
C PRO A 10 -3.50 10.44 -6.15
N GLN A 11 -3.95 11.67 -6.40
CA GLN A 11 -3.31 12.89 -5.92
C GLN A 11 -4.37 14.00 -5.97
N SER A 12 -5.18 14.10 -4.91
CA SER A 12 -6.33 15.02 -4.85
C SER A 12 -6.53 15.68 -3.49
N ASP A 13 -5.81 15.23 -2.48
CA ASP A 13 -5.78 15.74 -1.11
C ASP A 13 -4.40 15.45 -0.50
N GLU A 14 -4.15 15.96 0.70
CA GLU A 14 -2.86 15.80 1.38
C GLU A 14 -2.46 14.32 1.56
N VAL A 15 -3.39 13.45 1.97
CA VAL A 15 -3.09 12.03 2.16
C VAL A 15 -2.63 11.37 0.88
N THR A 16 -3.36 11.61 -0.21
CA THR A 16 -3.03 11.05 -1.52
C THR A 16 -1.78 11.69 -2.14
N GLU A 17 -1.48 12.95 -1.82
CA GLU A 17 -0.22 13.63 -2.16
C GLU A 17 0.99 12.90 -1.54
N TYR A 18 0.95 12.62 -0.24
CA TYR A 18 2.00 11.86 0.46
C TYR A 18 2.14 10.45 -0.11
N LEU A 19 1.04 9.73 -0.30
CA LEU A 19 1.06 8.39 -0.91
C LEU A 19 1.67 8.42 -2.31
N HIS A 20 1.33 9.40 -3.14
CA HIS A 20 1.87 9.57 -4.48
C HIS A 20 3.38 9.81 -4.44
N ALA A 21 3.82 10.77 -3.62
CA ALA A 21 5.21 11.19 -3.51
C ALA A 21 6.11 10.04 -3.00
N PHE A 22 5.71 9.34 -1.94
CA PHE A 22 6.49 8.23 -1.40
C PHE A 22 6.40 6.94 -2.23
N SER A 23 5.43 6.80 -3.14
CA SER A 23 5.38 5.66 -4.06
C SER A 23 6.47 5.68 -5.14
N GLN A 24 7.15 6.81 -5.33
CA GLN A 24 8.25 6.91 -6.30
C GLN A 24 9.40 5.93 -6.01
N ASP A 25 9.64 5.60 -4.73
CA ASP A 25 10.60 4.57 -4.31
C ASP A 25 10.21 3.16 -4.83
N ILE A 26 8.92 2.86 -4.86
CA ILE A 26 8.42 1.58 -5.40
C ILE A 26 8.58 1.54 -6.92
N ILE A 27 8.26 2.64 -7.60
CA ILE A 27 8.41 2.77 -9.06
C ILE A 27 9.89 2.61 -9.45
N LYS A 28 10.79 3.24 -8.69
CA LYS A 28 12.24 3.08 -8.85
C LYS A 28 12.64 1.63 -8.68
N THR A 29 12.20 0.97 -7.61
CA THR A 29 12.50 -0.45 -7.36
C THR A 29 12.00 -1.35 -8.49
N ALA A 30 10.81 -1.11 -9.03
CA ALA A 30 10.27 -1.85 -10.17
C ALA A 30 11.15 -1.70 -11.42
N LYS A 31 11.56 -0.47 -11.74
CA LYS A 31 12.45 -0.18 -12.89
C LYS A 31 13.81 -0.85 -12.74
N GLU A 32 14.43 -0.74 -11.57
CA GLU A 32 15.74 -1.35 -11.26
C GLU A 32 15.72 -2.88 -11.38
N ASN A 33 14.57 -3.52 -11.12
CA ASN A 33 14.40 -4.97 -11.22
C ASN A 33 13.76 -5.41 -12.54
N ASN A 34 13.70 -4.53 -13.55
CA ASN A 34 13.15 -4.79 -14.88
C ASN A 34 11.69 -5.31 -14.87
N PHE A 35 10.89 -4.94 -13.86
CA PHE A 35 9.46 -5.22 -13.85
C PHE A 35 8.70 -4.11 -14.56
N PRO A 36 8.01 -4.39 -15.68
CA PRO A 36 7.19 -3.39 -16.33
C PRO A 36 5.99 -3.05 -15.42
N ILE A 37 5.87 -1.76 -15.10
CA ILE A 37 4.86 -1.21 -14.20
C ILE A 37 3.94 -0.28 -14.98
N LYS A 38 2.64 -0.48 -14.80
CA LYS A 38 1.59 0.40 -15.30
C LYS A 38 1.11 1.30 -14.15
N LEU A 39 1.11 2.61 -14.40
CA LEU A 39 0.67 3.62 -13.44
C LEU A 39 -0.69 4.20 -13.83
N LEU A 40 -1.61 4.22 -12.88
CA LEU A 40 -2.88 4.94 -12.96
C LEU A 40 -2.77 6.20 -12.12
N GLU A 41 -2.17 7.23 -12.69
CA GLU A 41 -1.94 8.53 -12.04
C GLU A 41 -3.17 9.43 -12.13
N ARG A 42 -3.46 10.14 -11.03
CA ARG A 42 -4.48 11.21 -10.97
C ARG A 42 -5.81 10.76 -11.59
N GLU A 43 -6.30 11.45 -12.63
CA GLU A 43 -7.57 11.20 -13.28
C GLU A 43 -7.70 9.80 -13.89
N LYS A 44 -6.59 9.07 -14.05
CA LYS A 44 -6.57 7.66 -14.46
C LYS A 44 -6.77 6.69 -13.30
N ALA A 45 -6.62 7.11 -12.04
CA ALA A 45 -6.93 6.31 -10.86
C ALA A 45 -8.45 6.19 -10.67
N THR A 46 -9.12 5.49 -11.59
CA THR A 46 -10.58 5.28 -11.59
C THR A 46 -10.92 3.83 -11.94
N ARG A 47 -12.13 3.38 -11.55
CA ARG A 47 -12.64 2.05 -11.88
C ARG A 47 -12.50 1.70 -13.37
N MET A 48 -12.93 2.60 -14.25
CA MET A 48 -12.91 2.38 -15.70
C MET A 48 -11.50 2.04 -16.22
N HIS A 49 -10.50 2.85 -15.87
CA HIS A 49 -9.12 2.59 -16.30
C HIS A 49 -8.54 1.36 -15.61
N PHE A 50 -8.83 1.17 -14.32
CA PHE A 50 -8.38 0.00 -13.57
C PHE A 50 -8.88 -1.31 -14.20
N GLU A 51 -10.18 -1.42 -14.45
CA GLU A 51 -10.78 -2.60 -15.09
C GLU A 51 -10.26 -2.80 -16.52
N SER A 52 -10.05 -1.71 -17.27
CA SER A 52 -9.44 -1.77 -18.60
C SER A 52 -8.02 -2.35 -18.56
N GLU A 53 -7.17 -1.88 -17.64
CA GLU A 53 -5.80 -2.37 -17.51
C GLU A 53 -5.74 -3.82 -16.99
N LEU A 54 -6.71 -4.25 -16.16
CA LEU A 54 -6.79 -5.63 -15.69
C LEU A 54 -7.15 -6.66 -16.76
N ARG A 55 -7.54 -6.23 -17.97
CA ARG A 55 -7.60 -7.12 -19.14
C ARG A 55 -6.21 -7.66 -19.50
N ALA A 56 -5.15 -6.92 -19.16
CA ALA A 56 -3.79 -7.45 -19.17
C ALA A 56 -3.50 -8.22 -17.87
N ASN A 57 -2.67 -9.26 -17.98
CA ASN A 57 -2.34 -10.15 -16.86
C ASN A 57 -1.33 -9.50 -15.88
N HIS A 58 -1.78 -8.49 -15.14
CA HIS A 58 -1.05 -7.92 -14.01
C HIS A 58 -1.11 -8.87 -12.82
N LYS A 59 0.05 -9.34 -12.35
CA LYS A 59 0.15 -10.29 -11.23
C LYS A 59 0.22 -9.59 -9.88
N PHE A 60 0.74 -8.36 -9.84
CA PHE A 60 0.85 -7.57 -8.62
C PHE A 60 0.11 -6.24 -8.76
N ILE A 61 -0.83 -6.00 -7.85
CA ILE A 61 -1.63 -4.77 -7.80
C ILE A 61 -1.26 -4.00 -6.53
N ILE A 62 -1.03 -2.70 -6.68
CA ILE A 62 -0.73 -1.80 -5.58
C ILE A 62 -1.76 -0.68 -5.55
N PHE A 63 -2.52 -0.61 -4.47
CA PHE A 63 -3.47 0.47 -4.24
C PHE A 63 -2.89 1.51 -3.28
N ASN A 64 -3.00 2.76 -3.70
CA ASN A 64 -2.87 3.93 -2.87
C ASN A 64 -4.19 4.70 -2.91
N GLY A 65 -4.67 5.13 -1.75
CA GLY A 65 -5.81 6.01 -1.63
C GLY A 65 -6.60 5.76 -0.35
N HIS A 66 -7.69 6.53 -0.20
CA HIS A 66 -8.66 6.30 0.86
C HIS A 66 -9.39 4.97 0.68
N GLY A 67 -10.10 4.55 1.71
CA GLY A 67 -11.00 3.41 1.63
C GLY A 67 -11.66 3.07 2.95
N SER A 68 -12.37 1.95 2.94
CA SER A 68 -13.06 1.35 4.07
C SER A 68 -13.09 -0.17 3.89
N SER A 69 -13.84 -0.88 4.73
CA SER A 69 -14.11 -2.31 4.52
C SER A 69 -14.79 -2.57 3.18
N GLU A 70 -15.57 -1.60 2.69
CA GLU A 70 -16.41 -1.76 1.50
C GLU A 70 -15.79 -1.24 0.21
N ILE A 71 -14.86 -0.29 0.28
CA ILE A 71 -14.32 0.37 -0.92
C ILE A 71 -12.81 0.63 -0.86
N ILE A 72 -12.15 0.57 -2.01
CA ILE A 72 -10.85 1.20 -2.25
C ILE A 72 -11.06 2.32 -3.27
N SER A 73 -10.63 3.52 -2.91
CA SER A 73 -10.85 4.74 -3.70
C SER A 73 -9.60 5.17 -4.46
N GLY A 74 -9.82 5.80 -5.59
CA GLY A 74 -8.83 6.48 -6.42
C GLY A 74 -8.92 8.00 -6.32
N HIS A 75 -8.63 8.68 -7.41
CA HIS A 75 -8.50 10.14 -7.42
C HIS A 75 -9.86 10.82 -7.20
N LYS A 76 -9.88 11.84 -6.33
CA LYS A 76 -11.10 12.51 -5.86
C LYS A 76 -12.13 11.53 -5.28
N ASN A 77 -11.65 10.54 -4.53
CA ASN A 77 -12.48 9.51 -3.89
C ASN A 77 -13.35 8.67 -4.85
N LYS A 78 -13.01 8.63 -6.15
CA LYS A 78 -13.70 7.76 -7.10
C LYS A 78 -13.44 6.30 -6.74
N ILE A 79 -14.50 5.54 -6.49
CA ILE A 79 -14.43 4.11 -6.17
C ILE A 79 -13.70 3.36 -7.30
N ILE A 80 -12.74 2.50 -6.94
CA ILE A 80 -12.05 1.59 -7.86
C ILE A 80 -12.51 0.16 -7.62
N ILE A 81 -12.40 -0.31 -6.37
CA ILE A 81 -12.91 -1.61 -5.93
C ILE A 81 -14.05 -1.37 -4.95
N LYS A 82 -15.12 -2.16 -5.08
CA LYS A 82 -16.24 -2.23 -4.15
C LYS A 82 -16.53 -3.69 -3.80
N ASN A 83 -16.68 -3.95 -2.51
CA ASN A 83 -17.06 -5.25 -1.96
C ASN A 83 -18.47 -5.65 -2.44
N GLY A 84 -18.65 -6.92 -2.83
CA GLY A 84 -19.87 -7.44 -3.44
C GLY A 84 -20.13 -6.98 -4.87
N ASP A 85 -19.15 -6.39 -5.56
CA ASP A 85 -19.31 -5.84 -6.92
C ASP A 85 -18.17 -6.31 -7.82
N ASN A 86 -16.94 -5.86 -7.56
CA ASN A 86 -15.79 -6.12 -8.44
C ASN A 86 -14.50 -6.52 -7.70
N GLU A 87 -14.57 -6.91 -6.42
CA GLU A 87 -13.42 -7.40 -5.65
C GLU A 87 -12.84 -8.71 -6.20
N ASN A 88 -13.64 -9.49 -6.95
CA ASN A 88 -13.21 -10.70 -7.64
C ASN A 88 -12.10 -10.44 -8.68
N LEU A 89 -11.96 -9.20 -9.17
CA LEU A 89 -10.87 -8.77 -10.03
C LEU A 89 -9.48 -8.94 -9.39
N LEU A 90 -9.42 -9.02 -8.06
CA LEU A 90 -8.19 -9.22 -7.30
C LEU A 90 -7.84 -10.70 -7.11
N LYS A 91 -8.73 -11.62 -7.51
CA LYS A 91 -8.52 -13.06 -7.33
C LYS A 91 -7.27 -13.54 -8.08
N GLU A 92 -6.56 -14.52 -7.50
CA GLU A 92 -5.33 -15.11 -8.02
C GLU A 92 -4.18 -14.12 -8.27
N ARG A 93 -4.26 -12.91 -7.70
CA ARG A 93 -3.24 -11.87 -7.80
C ARG A 93 -2.68 -11.53 -6.42
N ILE A 94 -1.47 -11.02 -6.41
CA ILE A 94 -0.92 -10.36 -5.24
C ILE A 94 -1.48 -8.94 -5.22
N THR A 95 -2.03 -8.52 -4.08
CA THR A 95 -2.56 -7.17 -3.88
C THR A 95 -1.94 -6.58 -2.62
N TYR A 96 -1.39 -5.38 -2.73
CA TYR A 96 -1.00 -4.56 -1.60
C TYR A 96 -1.85 -3.29 -1.56
N ALA A 97 -2.60 -3.07 -0.48
CA ALA A 97 -3.49 -1.91 -0.35
C ALA A 97 -3.10 -1.03 0.84
N ARG A 98 -2.58 0.17 0.53
CA ARG A 98 -2.52 1.29 1.49
C ARG A 98 -3.84 2.04 1.45
N SER A 99 -4.84 1.41 2.04
CA SER A 99 -6.22 1.88 2.10
C SER A 99 -6.87 1.32 3.37
N CYS A 100 -7.52 2.19 4.14
CA CYS A 100 -8.04 1.89 5.48
C CYS A 100 -9.05 0.74 5.46
N PHE A 101 -8.97 -0.17 6.45
CA PHE A 101 -9.86 -1.33 6.60
C PHE A 101 -9.91 -2.29 5.38
N SER A 102 -9.04 -2.12 4.39
CA SER A 102 -9.07 -2.88 3.14
C SER A 102 -8.91 -4.38 3.35
N ALA A 103 -8.16 -4.81 4.39
CA ALA A 103 -8.01 -6.23 4.71
C ALA A 103 -9.22 -6.80 5.45
N ASP A 104 -10.02 -5.97 6.14
CA ASP A 104 -11.17 -6.44 6.92
C ASP A 104 -12.36 -6.84 6.03
N GLY A 105 -12.63 -6.07 4.97
CA GLY A 105 -13.67 -6.40 3.99
C GLY A 105 -13.10 -6.97 2.69
N ILE A 106 -12.67 -6.09 1.78
CA ILE A 106 -12.19 -6.46 0.42
C ILE A 106 -11.15 -7.58 0.42
N GLY A 107 -10.18 -7.55 1.33
CA GLY A 107 -9.14 -8.57 1.45
C GLY A 107 -9.70 -9.96 1.80
N ARG A 108 -10.62 -10.05 2.78
CA ARG A 108 -11.29 -11.31 3.12
C ARG A 108 -12.14 -11.82 1.96
N CYS A 109 -12.91 -10.94 1.33
CA CYS A 109 -13.81 -11.32 0.24
C CYS A 109 -13.05 -11.76 -1.02
N SER A 110 -12.07 -10.99 -1.46
CA SER A 110 -11.29 -11.30 -2.67
C SER A 110 -10.39 -12.54 -2.54
N MET A 111 -10.00 -12.90 -1.32
CA MET A 111 -9.18 -14.09 -1.05
C MET A 111 -10.02 -15.32 -0.66
N LYS A 112 -11.35 -15.20 -0.54
CA LYS A 112 -12.23 -16.34 -0.30
C LYS A 112 -12.12 -17.35 -1.46
N ASN A 113 -11.79 -18.60 -1.14
CA ASN A 113 -11.59 -19.67 -2.13
C ASN A 113 -10.51 -19.37 -3.19
N ASN A 114 -9.51 -18.56 -2.83
CA ASN A 114 -8.37 -18.19 -3.67
C ASN A 114 -7.17 -19.09 -3.35
N LYS A 115 -6.50 -19.65 -4.37
CA LYS A 115 -5.37 -20.58 -4.17
C LYS A 115 -4.01 -19.91 -4.34
N ASN A 116 -3.88 -18.97 -5.27
CA ASN A 116 -2.57 -18.40 -5.63
C ASN A 116 -2.41 -16.93 -5.23
N GLY A 117 -3.52 -16.22 -5.04
CA GLY A 117 -3.51 -14.80 -4.69
C GLY A 117 -3.19 -14.56 -3.22
N CYS A 118 -2.66 -13.38 -2.96
CA CYS A 118 -2.33 -12.90 -1.63
C CYS A 118 -2.77 -11.45 -1.48
N PHE A 119 -3.40 -11.10 -0.37
CA PHE A 119 -3.79 -9.74 -0.05
C PHE A 119 -3.01 -9.26 1.17
N ILE A 120 -2.35 -8.11 1.06
CA ILE A 120 -1.68 -7.42 2.17
C ILE A 120 -2.32 -6.04 2.31
N GLY A 121 -2.81 -5.73 3.51
CA GLY A 121 -3.50 -4.47 3.79
C GLY A 121 -3.62 -4.23 5.29
N TYR A 122 -4.71 -3.60 5.71
CA TYR A 122 -4.90 -3.18 7.10
C TYR A 122 -6.31 -3.52 7.61
N TYR A 123 -6.41 -4.05 8.83
CA TYR A 123 -7.69 -4.32 9.51
C TYR A 123 -8.33 -3.07 10.12
N LEU A 124 -7.53 -2.06 10.44
CA LEU A 124 -7.95 -0.73 10.93
C LEU A 124 -7.34 0.36 10.02
N PRO A 125 -7.60 1.66 10.26
CA PRO A 125 -6.99 2.71 9.46
C PRO A 125 -5.47 2.63 9.47
N PHE A 126 -4.86 2.87 8.31
CA PHE A 126 -3.45 3.19 8.22
C PHE A 126 -3.26 4.63 8.71
N VAL A 127 -2.43 4.83 9.72
CA VAL A 127 -2.21 6.12 10.36
C VAL A 127 -0.79 6.60 10.07
N PHE A 128 -0.65 7.85 9.67
CA PHE A 128 0.64 8.51 9.60
C PHE A 128 0.48 9.96 10.06
N TYR A 129 1.58 10.53 10.51
CA TYR A 129 1.68 11.96 10.77
C TYR A 129 2.55 12.61 9.71
N ASN A 130 2.30 13.88 9.47
CA ASN A 130 3.08 14.72 8.61
C ASN A 130 3.32 16.08 9.28
N ASP A 131 4.38 16.74 8.87
CA ASP A 131 4.65 18.13 9.21
C ASP A 131 4.11 19.01 8.08
N ILE A 132 3.16 19.88 8.42
CA ILE A 132 2.46 20.75 7.47
C ILE A 132 3.39 21.68 6.70
N THR A 133 4.59 21.97 7.23
CA THR A 133 5.60 22.76 6.53
C THR A 133 6.12 22.06 5.27
N TRP A 134 5.99 20.74 5.21
CA TRP A 134 6.41 19.90 4.09
C TRP A 134 5.25 19.44 3.19
N SER A 135 4.01 19.90 3.40
CA SER A 135 2.87 19.46 2.57
C SER A 135 3.06 19.77 1.07
N GLY A 136 3.83 20.81 0.72
CA GLY A 136 4.22 21.10 -0.67
C GLY A 136 5.43 20.31 -1.19
N ASN A 137 6.15 19.58 -0.32
CA ASN A 137 7.26 18.70 -0.69
C ASN A 137 7.32 17.46 0.23
N PRO A 138 6.36 16.52 0.10
CA PRO A 138 6.17 15.44 1.06
C PRO A 138 7.41 14.56 1.28
N THR A 139 8.25 14.37 0.26
CA THR A 139 9.46 13.52 0.36
C THR A 139 10.55 14.11 1.24
N LYS A 140 10.44 15.39 1.62
CA LYS A 140 11.34 16.04 2.58
C LYS A 140 10.81 16.01 4.02
N ASP A 141 9.59 15.51 4.24
CA ASP A 141 9.01 15.38 5.58
C ASP A 141 9.64 14.21 6.35
N PRO A 142 10.47 14.48 7.38
CA PRO A 142 11.13 13.42 8.14
C PRO A 142 10.16 12.66 9.07
N ILE A 143 8.98 13.21 9.38
CA ILE A 143 7.94 12.54 10.18
C ILE A 143 7.24 11.52 9.30
N ALA A 144 6.70 11.95 8.15
CA ALA A 144 5.98 11.07 7.24
C ALA A 144 6.87 9.99 6.65
N GLU A 145 8.15 10.30 6.36
CA GLU A 145 9.12 9.37 5.81
C GLU A 145 9.18 8.04 6.58
N VAL A 146 9.11 8.08 7.91
CA VAL A 146 9.21 6.88 8.75
C VAL A 146 8.06 5.91 8.47
N PHE A 147 6.85 6.40 8.23
CA PHE A 147 5.68 5.57 7.94
C PHE A 147 5.74 4.96 6.54
N PHE A 148 6.14 5.75 5.54
CA PHE A 148 6.13 5.28 4.16
C PHE A 148 7.34 4.42 3.82
N THR A 149 8.53 4.72 4.35
CA THR A 149 9.72 3.89 4.10
C THR A 149 9.63 2.51 4.73
N THR A 150 8.92 2.37 5.84
CA THR A 150 8.67 1.08 6.48
C THR A 150 7.63 0.27 5.71
N THR A 151 6.54 0.89 5.28
CA THR A 151 5.46 0.19 4.55
C THR A 151 5.78 -0.08 3.09
N ASN A 152 6.59 0.76 2.43
CA ASN A 152 7.13 0.49 1.08
C ASN A 152 7.99 -0.80 1.04
N LYS A 153 8.48 -1.31 2.18
CA LYS A 153 9.20 -2.58 2.22
C LYS A 153 8.37 -3.76 1.73
N ILE A 154 7.04 -3.71 1.82
CA ILE A 154 6.15 -4.76 1.28
C ILE A 154 6.28 -4.83 -0.24
N PRO A 155 5.85 -3.80 -1.01
CA PRO A 155 5.91 -3.87 -2.46
C PRO A 155 7.34 -4.01 -2.96
N ASN A 156 8.32 -3.35 -2.32
CA ASN A 156 9.72 -3.47 -2.70
C ASN A 156 10.29 -4.87 -2.46
N GLY A 157 9.85 -5.58 -1.41
CA GLY A 157 10.26 -6.95 -1.14
C GLY A 157 9.72 -7.90 -2.21
N ILE A 158 8.43 -7.78 -2.52
CA ILE A 158 7.74 -8.60 -3.51
C ILE A 158 8.36 -8.39 -4.90
N ILE A 159 8.64 -7.13 -5.29
CA ILE A 159 9.32 -6.80 -6.55
C ILE A 159 10.71 -7.43 -6.62
N ARG A 160 11.42 -7.57 -5.50
CA ARG A 160 12.73 -8.24 -5.43
C ARG A 160 12.62 -9.77 -5.33
N GLY A 161 11.47 -10.35 -5.69
CA GLY A 161 11.25 -11.79 -5.72
C GLY A 161 11.05 -12.44 -4.35
N LYS A 162 10.76 -11.66 -3.30
CA LYS A 162 10.41 -12.24 -1.99
C LYS A 162 8.98 -12.78 -2.01
N LYS A 163 8.75 -13.84 -1.23
CA LYS A 163 7.41 -14.31 -0.89
C LYS A 163 6.64 -13.20 -0.17
N CYS A 164 5.32 -13.21 -0.30
CA CYS A 164 4.45 -12.24 0.37
C CYS A 164 4.67 -12.21 1.89
N ILE A 165 4.83 -13.36 2.54
CA ILE A 165 5.09 -13.46 3.99
C ILE A 165 6.43 -12.84 4.40
N ASP A 166 7.46 -12.98 3.58
CA ASP A 166 8.78 -12.41 3.85
C ASP A 166 8.71 -10.88 3.74
N ALA A 167 8.08 -10.36 2.69
CA ALA A 167 7.89 -8.93 2.49
C ALA A 167 7.06 -8.28 3.60
N TYR A 168 5.98 -8.95 4.03
CA TYR A 168 5.17 -8.60 5.20
C TYR A 168 6.04 -8.53 6.47
N ASN A 169 6.80 -9.58 6.76
CA ASN A 169 7.66 -9.64 7.95
C ASN A 169 8.78 -8.59 7.93
N ILE A 170 9.36 -8.28 6.77
CA ILE A 170 10.38 -7.22 6.64
C ILE A 170 9.78 -5.86 7.01
N SER A 171 8.57 -5.55 6.53
CA SER A 171 7.87 -4.31 6.90
C SER A 171 7.60 -4.24 8.39
N ARG A 172 7.03 -5.30 8.98
CA ARG A 172 6.80 -5.38 10.43
C ARG A 172 8.08 -5.18 11.26
N LYS A 173 9.19 -5.82 10.88
CA LYS A 173 10.49 -5.61 11.52
C LYS A 173 10.98 -4.17 11.38
N ALA A 174 10.78 -3.55 10.22
CA ALA A 174 11.14 -2.16 9.97
C ALA A 174 10.30 -1.20 10.85
N ILE A 175 8.99 -1.46 11.00
CA ILE A 175 8.11 -0.69 11.87
C ILE A 175 8.55 -0.80 13.35
N LEU A 176 8.83 -2.01 13.85
CA LEU A 176 9.34 -2.18 15.23
C LEU A 176 10.67 -1.45 15.46
N LYS A 177 11.58 -1.48 14.48
CA LYS A 177 12.83 -0.71 14.55
C LYS A 177 12.58 0.79 14.59
N ALA A 178 11.61 1.28 13.81
CA ALA A 178 11.21 2.68 13.81
C ALA A 178 10.58 3.10 15.15
N ILE A 179 9.71 2.28 15.74
CA ILE A 179 9.13 2.50 17.08
C ILE A 179 10.25 2.62 18.12
N LYS A 180 11.18 1.65 18.16
CA LYS A 180 12.33 1.70 19.08
C LYS A 180 13.14 2.98 18.89
N LYS A 181 13.40 3.38 17.65
CA LYS A 181 14.16 4.62 17.34
C LYS A 181 13.41 5.86 17.80
N ALA A 182 12.09 5.94 17.61
CA ALA A 182 11.27 7.05 18.06
C ALA A 182 11.33 7.20 19.58
N LEU A 183 11.12 6.11 20.31
CA LEU A 183 11.12 6.10 21.79
C LEU A 183 12.47 6.40 22.43
N LEU A 184 13.59 6.19 21.70
CA LEU A 184 14.94 6.51 22.20
C LEU A 184 15.31 8.00 22.06
N ARG A 185 14.57 8.78 21.26
CA ARG A 185 14.82 10.21 21.07
C ARG A 185 14.15 11.01 22.20
N LYS A 186 14.93 11.32 23.24
CA LYS A 186 14.45 12.03 24.44
C LYS A 186 14.01 13.48 24.19
N ASP A 187 14.44 14.07 23.08
CA ASP A 187 14.24 15.46 22.70
C ASP A 187 13.09 15.67 21.71
N ASN A 188 12.54 14.60 21.13
CA ASN A 188 11.46 14.70 20.17
C ASN A 188 10.09 14.64 20.87
N LYS A 189 9.40 15.79 20.92
CA LYS A 189 8.05 15.90 21.51
C LYS A 189 7.01 15.01 20.83
N ASP A 190 7.23 14.66 19.56
CA ASP A 190 6.31 13.84 18.77
C ASP A 190 6.65 12.34 18.84
N ALA A 191 7.71 11.95 19.57
CA ALA A 191 8.19 10.57 19.63
C ALA A 191 7.10 9.57 20.03
N GLN A 192 6.29 9.93 21.04
CA GLN A 192 5.22 9.07 21.52
C GLN A 192 4.11 8.91 20.47
N ALA A 193 3.61 10.01 19.89
CA ALA A 193 2.57 9.97 18.86
C ALA A 193 3.04 9.16 17.63
N ILE A 194 4.28 9.38 17.19
CA ILE A 194 4.88 8.61 16.08
C ILE A 194 4.93 7.12 16.44
N ALA A 195 5.37 6.77 17.65
CA ALA A 195 5.44 5.39 18.11
C ALA A 195 4.05 4.72 18.19
N GLU A 196 3.03 5.44 18.66
CA GLU A 196 1.64 4.97 18.74
C GLU A 196 1.05 4.72 17.35
N ALA A 197 1.22 5.65 16.41
CA ALA A 197 0.76 5.48 15.03
C ALA A 197 1.47 4.33 14.31
N LEU A 198 2.78 4.18 14.53
CA LEU A 198 3.55 3.03 14.03
C LEU A 198 3.08 1.72 14.66
N TRP A 199 2.77 1.71 15.96
CA TRP A 199 2.23 0.53 16.64
C TRP A 199 0.85 0.14 16.11
N ASN A 200 -0.02 1.13 15.83
CA ASN A 200 -1.27 0.89 15.12
C ASN A 200 -1.00 0.18 13.79
N ASN A 201 -0.16 0.77 12.93
CA ASN A 201 0.14 0.18 11.62
C ASN A 201 0.76 -1.22 11.72
N TYR A 202 1.61 -1.47 12.72
CA TYR A 202 2.18 -2.79 12.99
C TYR A 202 1.10 -3.79 13.41
N SER A 203 0.27 -3.45 14.38
CA SER A 203 -0.71 -4.36 14.97
C SER A 203 -1.84 -4.71 14.00
N VAL A 204 -2.16 -3.81 13.07
CA VAL A 204 -3.31 -3.95 12.16
C VAL A 204 -2.93 -4.31 10.73
N GLN A 205 -1.64 -4.34 10.39
CA GLN A 205 -1.17 -4.87 9.10
C GLN A 205 -1.52 -6.36 9.00
N ALA A 206 -2.15 -6.74 7.90
CA ALA A 206 -2.71 -8.07 7.68
C ALA A 206 -2.19 -8.70 6.40
N ILE A 207 -2.14 -10.03 6.37
CA ILE A 207 -1.87 -10.85 5.19
C ILE A 207 -2.91 -11.97 5.11
N ILE A 208 -3.53 -12.15 3.93
CA ILE A 208 -4.64 -13.08 3.68
C ILE A 208 -4.39 -13.83 2.36
N GLY A 209 -4.72 -15.12 2.30
CA GLY A 209 -4.55 -15.94 1.09
C GLY A 209 -3.24 -16.74 1.09
N ASN A 210 -2.60 -16.86 -0.08
CA ASN A 210 -1.35 -17.62 -0.23
C ASN A 210 -0.13 -16.80 0.19
N TYR A 211 0.39 -17.10 1.38
CA TYR A 211 1.53 -16.39 1.99
C TYR A 211 2.85 -16.60 1.24
N ASP A 212 2.97 -17.67 0.46
CA ASP A 212 4.15 -18.01 -0.33
C ASP A 212 4.11 -17.42 -1.75
N ALA A 213 3.06 -16.68 -2.11
CA ALA A 213 2.91 -16.10 -3.45
C ALA A 213 4.07 -15.15 -3.82
N THR A 214 4.47 -15.19 -5.09
CA THR A 214 5.46 -14.31 -5.74
C THR A 214 4.93 -13.81 -7.09
N ILE A 215 5.50 -12.72 -7.62
CA ILE A 215 5.23 -12.24 -8.99
C ILE A 215 5.76 -13.25 -10.02
#